data_AF-A0A810DRJ6-F1
#
_entry.id   AF-A0A810DRJ6-F1
#
_cell.length_a   1.000
_cell.length_b   1.000
_cell.length_c   1.000
_cell.angle_alpha   90.00
_cell.angle_beta   90.00
_cell.angle_gamma   90.00
#
_symmetry.space_group_name_H-M   'P 1'
#
loop_
_entity.id
_entity.type
_entity.pdbx_description
1 polymer ?
#
loop_
_entity_poly.entity_id
_entity_poly.type
_entity_poly.pdbx_seq_one_letter_code
_entity_poly.pdbx_strand_id
1 'polypeptide(L)'
;MTIRKNALLSALALSLLFSASARAEEAAKPPAQPAETNSRTAGTVQAAGTVQMAPDAQTTQPSQTVPAPISIYLDGSQLQPGAEPVNVNGTLLVPMRRLFEGQGAKLSWNNTDKTVTATKDSTTLTYRIGDLTAMVNDRTVQLNAPGQISGGYTMVPLRFVSEALGSTVTWDQAAHSVQISTMTFETSIRWGVNLRSSPDSGSSSPDAAAPSLTKVGRSPVVGGSSTDARGGSNILELLPTGAKIHVVREVDAFWLEVRTQDNQTGYISAKPKYTDYTSPSLTDKQTDELVTYGETFLGAPYVFGASPDQTSSFDCSSFVKRVFQDMLAIDLPRVSYDQAKVGTEVGLDELRKGDLLFFGARDLNIGHVAIYSGDNQLLHTYSEKYGVRTEAFSDYWKKRFVTARRVF
;
A
#
# COMPACT_ATOMS: atom_id res chain seq x y z
N MET A 1 51.27 -42.50 -32.32
CA MET A 1 51.30 -43.16 -33.64
C MET A 1 49.85 -43.44 -34.06
N THR A 2 49.23 -42.48 -34.75
CA THR A 2 48.63 -42.60 -36.11
C THR A 2 47.13 -42.96 -36.05
N ILE A 3 46.16 -42.02 -36.04
CA ILE A 3 45.60 -41.12 -37.09
C ILE A 3 44.94 -41.84 -38.29
N ARG A 4 43.61 -41.65 -38.45
CA ARG A 4 42.84 -41.18 -39.65
C ARG A 4 41.35 -41.03 -39.20
N LYS A 5 40.65 -39.88 -39.20
CA LYS A 5 40.28 -38.83 -40.18
C LYS A 5 39.33 -39.28 -41.31
N ASN A 6 38.12 -38.71 -41.31
CA ASN A 6 37.20 -38.30 -42.41
C ASN A 6 36.07 -37.47 -41.72
N ALA A 7 35.83 -36.15 -41.86
CA ALA A 7 35.75 -35.18 -42.95
C ALA A 7 34.42 -35.21 -43.75
N LEU A 8 33.55 -34.19 -43.58
CA LEU A 8 33.02 -33.33 -44.65
C LEU A 8 32.10 -32.19 -44.11
N LEU A 9 32.38 -30.97 -44.56
CA LEU A 9 31.64 -29.71 -44.42
C LEU A 9 30.50 -29.61 -45.47
N SER A 10 29.45 -28.81 -45.21
CA SER A 10 29.12 -27.60 -46.02
C SER A 10 27.83 -26.88 -45.60
N ALA A 11 27.83 -25.58 -45.88
CA ALA A 11 26.91 -24.49 -45.52
C ALA A 11 25.53 -24.52 -46.18
N LEU A 12 24.57 -23.77 -45.61
CA LEU A 12 23.60 -23.01 -46.41
C LEU A 12 23.22 -21.69 -45.72
N ALA A 13 23.41 -20.60 -46.46
CA ALA A 13 23.15 -19.22 -46.08
C ALA A 13 21.70 -18.83 -46.38
N LEU A 14 21.15 -17.94 -45.54
CA LEU A 14 19.83 -17.35 -45.66
C LEU A 14 19.93 -16.08 -46.55
N SER A 15 19.24 -16.10 -47.69
CA SER A 15 19.10 -14.96 -48.60
C SER A 15 17.63 -14.54 -48.68
N LEU A 16 17.35 -13.28 -48.32
CA LEU A 16 16.12 -12.59 -48.66
C LEU A 16 16.46 -11.12 -48.97
N LEU A 17 16.47 -10.83 -50.27
CA LEU A 17 16.48 -9.51 -50.88
C LEU A 17 15.10 -9.30 -51.48
N PHE A 18 14.42 -8.19 -51.14
CA PHE A 18 13.64 -7.43 -52.11
C PHE A 18 13.62 -5.96 -51.68
N SER A 19 14.02 -5.11 -52.62
CA SER A 19 14.21 -3.66 -52.48
C SER A 19 13.05 -2.88 -53.08
N ALA A 20 13.06 -1.58 -52.76
CA ALA A 20 12.49 -0.40 -53.44
C ALA A 20 11.13 0.08 -52.89
N SER A 21 11.08 1.24 -52.18
CA SER A 21 11.20 2.64 -52.66
C SER A 21 9.84 3.15 -53.13
N ALA A 22 9.29 4.32 -52.81
CA ALA A 22 9.58 5.46 -51.94
C ALA A 22 8.25 6.25 -51.83
N ARG A 23 8.17 7.23 -50.91
CA ARG A 23 7.85 8.65 -51.17
C ARG A 23 7.19 9.31 -49.95
N ALA A 24 7.73 10.47 -49.63
CA ALA A 24 7.31 11.40 -48.58
C ALA A 24 5.95 12.04 -48.87
N GLU A 25 5.23 12.44 -47.81
CA GLU A 25 4.62 13.77 -47.74
C GLU A 25 4.23 14.14 -46.31
N GLU A 26 3.96 15.43 -46.16
CA GLU A 26 4.23 16.31 -45.03
C GLU A 26 2.94 16.75 -44.31
N ALA A 27 3.10 17.15 -43.05
CA ALA A 27 2.27 17.98 -42.16
C ALA A 27 0.77 18.24 -42.47
N ALA A 28 -0.10 18.05 -41.46
CA ALA A 28 -1.17 19.01 -41.17
C ALA A 28 -1.70 18.92 -39.72
N LYS A 29 -1.67 20.09 -39.06
CA LYS A 29 -2.26 20.49 -37.78
C LYS A 29 -3.80 20.49 -37.85
N PRO A 30 -4.55 20.11 -36.80
CA PRO A 30 -6.01 20.27 -36.79
C PRO A 30 -6.43 21.73 -36.51
N PRO A 31 -7.48 22.25 -37.18
CA PRO A 31 -7.91 23.64 -37.06
C PRO A 31 -8.88 23.89 -35.89
N ALA A 32 -8.88 25.14 -35.46
CA ALA A 32 -9.76 25.73 -34.46
C ALA A 32 -11.21 25.89 -34.96
N GLN A 33 -12.17 25.79 -34.04
CA GLN A 33 -13.57 26.18 -34.23
C GLN A 33 -13.73 27.71 -34.25
N PRO A 34 -14.61 28.28 -35.10
CA PRO A 34 -15.05 29.66 -34.97
C PRO A 34 -16.37 29.79 -34.20
N ALA A 35 -16.52 30.95 -33.58
CA ALA A 35 -17.72 31.44 -32.91
C ALA A 35 -18.58 32.28 -33.86
N GLU A 36 -19.92 32.18 -33.76
CA GLU A 36 -20.92 33.18 -34.20
C GLU A 36 -22.18 32.99 -33.31
N THR A 37 -22.54 33.93 -32.41
CA THR A 37 -23.38 35.14 -32.53
C THR A 37 -24.86 34.95 -32.91
N ASN A 38 -25.73 35.20 -31.90
CA ASN A 38 -27.07 35.82 -31.85
C ASN A 38 -28.02 35.76 -33.06
N SER A 39 -29.30 35.43 -32.79
CA SER A 39 -30.45 36.36 -32.99
C SER A 39 -31.80 35.83 -32.44
N ARG A 40 -32.61 36.78 -31.94
CA ARG A 40 -34.03 36.71 -31.54
C ARG A 40 -34.92 36.26 -32.74
N THR A 41 -36.13 35.72 -32.59
CA THR A 41 -37.40 36.44 -32.28
C THR A 41 -38.59 35.45 -32.26
N ALA A 42 -39.67 35.88 -31.60
CA ALA A 42 -40.95 35.23 -31.26
C ALA A 42 -41.81 34.65 -32.40
N GLY A 43 -42.76 33.79 -32.02
CA GLY A 43 -43.92 33.39 -32.85
C GLY A 43 -44.82 32.32 -32.21
N THR A 44 -45.92 32.77 -31.61
CA THR A 44 -47.06 31.99 -31.10
C THR A 44 -47.97 31.51 -32.25
N VAL A 45 -48.49 30.27 -32.26
CA VAL A 45 -49.94 29.89 -32.38
C VAL A 45 -50.18 28.39 -32.72
N GLN A 46 -51.03 27.79 -31.88
CA GLN A 46 -52.20 26.92 -32.13
C GLN A 46 -52.24 25.80 -33.21
N ALA A 47 -52.57 24.60 -32.68
CA ALA A 47 -53.70 23.73 -33.02
C ALA A 47 -53.60 22.64 -34.12
N ALA A 48 -53.92 21.43 -33.64
CA ALA A 48 -54.70 20.34 -34.25
C ALA A 48 -54.19 19.68 -35.53
N GLY A 49 -53.68 18.45 -35.35
CA GLY A 49 -53.49 17.48 -36.41
C GLY A 49 -53.11 16.12 -35.83
N THR A 50 -54.09 15.25 -35.59
CA THR A 50 -53.89 13.83 -35.28
C THR A 50 -53.26 13.12 -36.48
N VAL A 51 -51.98 12.75 -36.35
CA VAL A 51 -51.33 11.75 -37.20
C VAL A 51 -50.83 10.63 -36.28
N GLN A 52 -51.39 9.46 -36.50
CA GLN A 52 -51.07 8.21 -35.84
C GLN A 52 -49.65 7.79 -36.22
N MET A 53 -48.72 7.89 -35.27
CA MET A 53 -47.33 7.44 -35.38
C MET A 53 -47.16 6.10 -34.66
N ALA A 54 -46.32 5.24 -35.25
CA ALA A 54 -45.92 3.92 -34.77
C ALA A 54 -45.42 3.93 -33.32
N PRO A 55 -45.40 2.80 -32.59
CA PRO A 55 -44.90 2.78 -31.22
C PRO A 55 -43.42 3.21 -31.23
N ASP A 56 -43.17 4.37 -30.65
CA ASP A 56 -41.83 4.89 -30.44
C ASP A 56 -40.98 3.83 -29.72
N ALA A 57 -39.88 3.48 -30.36
CA ALA A 57 -38.79 2.78 -29.70
C ALA A 57 -38.43 3.60 -28.46
N GLN A 58 -38.59 2.99 -27.28
CA GLN A 58 -38.07 3.53 -26.04
C GLN A 58 -36.58 3.82 -26.26
N THR A 59 -36.25 5.09 -26.40
CA THR A 59 -34.90 5.58 -26.28
C THR A 59 -34.48 5.26 -24.86
N THR A 60 -33.72 4.19 -24.69
CA THR A 60 -33.00 3.90 -23.46
C THR A 60 -32.04 5.07 -23.23
N GLN A 61 -32.45 6.00 -22.36
CA GLN A 61 -31.55 6.98 -21.78
C GLN A 61 -30.34 6.21 -21.24
N PRO A 62 -29.09 6.64 -21.54
CA PRO A 62 -27.92 5.99 -20.96
C PRO A 62 -28.05 6.07 -19.44
N SER A 63 -28.06 4.92 -18.78
CA SER A 63 -28.03 4.80 -17.33
C SER A 63 -26.91 5.68 -16.79
N GLN A 64 -27.25 6.75 -16.09
CA GLN A 64 -26.25 7.50 -15.34
C GLN A 64 -25.70 6.56 -14.28
N THR A 65 -24.44 6.17 -14.43
CA THR A 65 -23.73 5.39 -13.43
C THR A 65 -23.67 6.22 -12.17
N VAL A 66 -24.43 5.82 -11.14
CA VAL A 66 -24.34 6.40 -9.81
C VAL A 66 -22.89 6.25 -9.36
N PRO A 67 -22.19 7.33 -8.98
CA PRO A 67 -20.80 7.24 -8.50
C PRO A 67 -20.72 6.28 -7.32
N ALA A 68 -19.66 5.48 -7.25
CA ALA A 68 -19.41 4.61 -6.11
C ALA A 68 -19.36 5.45 -4.80
N PRO A 69 -19.92 4.94 -3.69
CA PRO A 69 -19.95 5.68 -2.44
C PRO A 69 -18.53 5.94 -1.92
N ILE A 70 -18.28 7.17 -1.46
CA ILE A 70 -16.98 7.58 -0.91
C ILE A 70 -16.80 6.95 0.46
N SER A 71 -15.76 6.13 0.62
CA SER A 71 -15.38 5.56 1.91
C SER A 71 -14.46 6.50 2.68
N ILE A 72 -14.64 6.60 4.00
CA ILE A 72 -13.80 7.43 4.86
C ILE A 72 -13.15 6.52 5.89
N TYR A 73 -11.85 6.64 6.07
CA TYR A 73 -11.08 5.90 7.05
C TYR A 73 -10.43 6.86 8.03
N LEU A 74 -10.44 6.52 9.32
CA LEU A 74 -9.75 7.22 10.39
C LEU A 74 -8.76 6.25 11.02
N ASP A 75 -7.47 6.59 10.96
CA ASP A 75 -6.38 5.75 11.46
C ASP A 75 -6.48 4.30 10.93
N GLY A 76 -6.79 4.17 9.63
CA GLY A 76 -6.99 2.88 8.94
C GLY A 76 -8.34 2.19 9.18
N SER A 77 -9.16 2.67 10.13
CA SER A 77 -10.48 2.09 10.42
C SER A 77 -11.58 2.80 9.63
N GLN A 78 -12.43 2.06 8.90
CA GLN A 78 -13.51 2.66 8.13
C GLN A 78 -14.55 3.32 9.06
N LEU A 79 -14.75 4.63 8.89
CA LEU A 79 -15.81 5.37 9.54
C LEU A 79 -17.14 5.08 8.84
N GLN A 80 -18.19 4.84 9.63
CA GLN A 80 -19.56 4.84 9.16
C GLN A 80 -20.23 6.18 9.50
N PRO A 81 -20.33 7.12 8.53
CA PRO A 81 -20.73 8.50 8.81
C PRO A 81 -22.19 8.68 9.26
N GLY A 82 -23.03 7.65 9.25
CA GLY A 82 -24.45 7.73 9.65
C GLY A 82 -25.36 8.41 8.61
N ALA A 83 -24.78 9.21 7.72
CA ALA A 83 -25.37 9.66 6.45
C ALA A 83 -24.29 9.72 5.36
N GLU A 84 -24.70 9.70 4.09
CA GLU A 84 -23.76 9.69 2.97
C GLU A 84 -22.99 11.03 2.86
N PRO A 85 -21.67 10.98 2.64
CA PRO A 85 -20.88 12.15 2.28
C PRO A 85 -21.40 12.82 1.00
N VAL A 86 -21.41 14.15 0.97
CA VAL A 86 -21.86 14.93 -0.20
C VAL A 86 -20.72 15.77 -0.73
N ASN A 87 -20.42 15.66 -2.03
CA ASN A 87 -19.44 16.52 -2.67
C ASN A 87 -20.12 17.82 -3.15
N VAL A 88 -19.70 18.96 -2.60
CA VAL A 88 -20.16 20.29 -3.00
C VAL A 88 -18.96 21.05 -3.55
N ASN A 89 -18.94 21.29 -4.87
CA ASN A 89 -17.90 22.06 -5.57
C ASN A 89 -16.46 21.56 -5.28
N GLY A 90 -16.25 20.24 -5.21
CA GLY A 90 -14.94 19.65 -4.90
C GLY A 90 -14.61 19.59 -3.40
N THR A 91 -15.53 20.04 -2.54
CA THR A 91 -15.42 19.92 -1.08
C THR A 91 -16.31 18.80 -0.59
N LEU A 92 -15.71 17.79 0.05
CA LEU A 92 -16.47 16.73 0.68
C LEU A 92 -17.06 17.21 2.00
N LEU A 93 -18.38 17.27 2.06
CA LEU A 93 -19.14 17.50 3.28
C LEU A 93 -19.53 16.17 3.91
N VAL A 94 -19.34 16.06 5.21
CA VAL A 94 -19.64 14.82 5.95
C VAL A 94 -20.42 15.10 7.23
N PRO A 95 -21.19 14.12 7.72
CA PRO A 95 -21.88 14.24 8.99
C PRO A 95 -20.89 14.46 10.13
N MET A 96 -21.11 15.56 10.84
CA MET A 96 -20.23 16.05 11.89
C MET A 96 -19.97 15.03 13.00
N ARG A 97 -21.02 14.42 13.56
CA ARG A 97 -20.94 13.69 14.83
C ARG A 97 -19.86 12.60 14.84
N ARG A 98 -19.91 11.68 13.88
CA ARG A 98 -19.00 10.52 13.85
C ARG A 98 -17.56 10.92 13.51
N LEU A 99 -17.37 11.95 12.70
CA LEU A 99 -16.05 12.45 12.35
C LEU A 99 -15.34 13.08 13.55
N PHE A 100 -16.04 13.89 14.34
CA PHE A 100 -15.46 14.57 15.51
C PHE A 100 -15.27 13.60 16.68
N GLU A 101 -16.28 12.79 17.00
CA GLU A 101 -16.19 11.80 18.07
C GLU A 101 -15.13 10.74 17.77
N GLY A 102 -15.05 10.28 16.51
CA GLY A 102 -14.01 9.34 16.07
C GLY A 102 -12.60 9.90 16.30
N GLN A 103 -12.41 11.20 16.09
CA GLN A 103 -11.13 11.88 16.32
C GLN A 103 -10.89 12.29 17.79
N GLY A 104 -11.74 11.84 18.71
CA GLY A 104 -11.62 12.08 20.16
C GLY A 104 -12.14 13.45 20.62
N ALA A 105 -12.82 14.20 19.75
CA ALA A 105 -13.35 15.51 20.10
C ALA A 105 -14.74 15.40 20.78
N LYS A 106 -14.96 16.21 21.81
CA LYS A 106 -16.28 16.41 22.42
C LYS A 106 -17.04 17.49 21.67
N LEU A 107 -18.30 17.22 21.35
CA LEU A 107 -19.17 18.12 20.60
C LEU A 107 -20.23 18.79 21.48
N SER A 108 -20.50 20.06 21.19
CA SER A 108 -21.65 20.81 21.68
C SER A 108 -22.35 21.49 20.50
N TRP A 109 -23.68 21.48 20.51
CA TRP A 109 -24.52 22.11 19.48
C TRP A 109 -25.42 23.18 20.10
N ASN A 110 -25.35 24.40 19.56
CA ASN A 110 -26.28 25.47 19.86
C ASN A 110 -27.28 25.60 18.70
N ASN A 111 -28.55 25.27 18.98
CA ASN A 111 -29.60 25.28 17.96
C ASN A 111 -30.12 26.67 17.58
N THR A 112 -29.96 27.66 18.47
CA THR A 112 -30.39 29.05 18.24
C THR A 112 -29.48 29.70 17.20
N ASP A 113 -28.17 29.58 17.41
CA ASP A 113 -27.18 30.25 16.57
C ASP A 113 -26.71 29.39 15.40
N LYS A 114 -27.12 28.11 15.38
CA LYS A 114 -26.67 27.06 14.45
C LYS A 114 -25.15 26.87 14.52
N THR A 115 -24.63 26.83 15.74
CA THR A 115 -23.19 26.78 16.01
C THR A 115 -22.80 25.44 16.60
N VAL A 116 -21.76 24.83 16.03
CA VAL A 116 -21.04 23.71 16.64
C VAL A 116 -19.81 24.23 17.38
N THR A 117 -19.58 23.68 18.56
CA THR A 117 -18.29 23.77 19.26
C THR A 117 -17.72 22.37 19.45
N ALA A 118 -16.47 22.18 19.07
CA ALA A 118 -15.73 20.95 19.26
C ALA A 118 -14.48 21.19 20.10
N THR A 119 -14.19 20.29 21.04
CA THR A 119 -13.02 20.39 21.92
C THR A 119 -12.23 19.09 21.93
N LYS A 120 -10.92 19.18 21.73
CA LYS A 120 -9.97 18.08 21.82
C LYS A 120 -8.68 18.61 22.43
N ASP A 121 -8.26 18.03 23.55
CA ASP A 121 -7.11 18.51 24.34
C ASP A 121 -7.20 20.02 24.62
N SER A 122 -6.23 20.81 24.18
CA SER A 122 -6.26 22.29 24.27
C SER A 122 -6.95 22.98 23.10
N THR A 123 -7.40 22.23 22.09
CA THR A 123 -7.98 22.78 20.86
C THR A 123 -9.49 22.95 21.00
N THR A 124 -9.96 24.18 20.76
CA THR A 124 -11.37 24.53 20.65
C THR A 124 -11.66 25.04 19.24
N LEU A 125 -12.54 24.34 18.54
CA LEU A 125 -13.10 24.75 17.26
C LEU A 125 -14.54 25.23 17.47
N THR A 126 -14.86 26.40 16.91
CA THR A 126 -16.22 26.93 16.88
C THR A 126 -16.59 27.27 15.44
N TYR A 127 -17.72 26.74 14.97
CA TYR A 127 -18.17 26.96 13.60
C TYR A 127 -19.68 27.16 13.54
N ARG A 128 -20.11 28.26 12.91
CA ARG A 128 -21.52 28.54 12.65
C ARG A 128 -21.89 28.05 11.25
N ILE A 129 -22.84 27.12 11.20
CA ILE A 129 -23.18 26.42 9.95
C ILE A 129 -23.72 27.42 8.92
N GLY A 130 -23.15 27.36 7.72
CA GLY A 130 -23.45 28.27 6.61
C GLY A 130 -22.39 29.36 6.42
N ASP A 131 -21.57 29.66 7.44
CA ASP A 131 -20.50 30.63 7.30
C ASP A 131 -19.33 30.03 6.51
N LEU A 132 -18.60 30.87 5.80
CA LEU A 132 -17.36 30.50 5.10
C LEU A 132 -16.11 30.63 5.99
N THR A 133 -16.31 30.94 7.27
CA THR A 133 -15.24 31.06 8.25
C THR A 133 -15.60 30.30 9.52
N ALA A 134 -14.57 29.84 10.22
CA ALA A 134 -14.68 29.19 11.52
C ALA A 134 -13.57 29.71 12.44
N MET A 135 -13.65 29.42 13.73
CA MET A 135 -12.61 29.75 14.71
C MET A 135 -11.93 28.49 15.23
N VAL A 136 -10.59 28.51 15.32
CA VAL A 136 -9.76 27.47 15.94
C VAL A 136 -8.81 28.16 16.92
N ASN A 137 -8.93 27.90 18.22
CA ASN A 137 -8.11 28.52 19.28
C ASN A 137 -7.99 30.05 19.10
N ASP A 138 -9.14 30.71 18.94
CA ASP A 138 -9.30 32.16 18.72
C ASP A 138 -8.78 32.71 17.37
N ARG A 139 -8.32 31.84 16.46
CA ARG A 139 -7.94 32.23 15.09
C ARG A 139 -9.05 31.95 14.09
N THR A 140 -9.34 32.92 13.24
CA THR A 140 -10.29 32.74 12.12
C THR A 140 -9.64 31.93 11.00
N VAL A 141 -10.33 30.89 10.54
CA VAL A 141 -9.94 30.01 9.44
C VAL A 141 -10.98 30.13 8.33
N GLN A 142 -10.51 30.30 7.09
CA GLN A 142 -11.36 30.34 5.89
C GLN A 142 -11.67 28.92 5.42
N LEU A 143 -12.93 28.67 5.10
CA LEU A 143 -13.42 27.41 4.54
C LEU A 143 -13.52 27.52 3.02
N ASN A 144 -13.31 26.40 2.34
CA ASN A 144 -13.47 26.25 0.89
C ASN A 144 -14.93 26.05 0.46
N ALA A 145 -15.80 25.60 1.37
CA ALA A 145 -17.24 25.55 1.20
C ALA A 145 -17.94 25.75 2.55
N PRO A 146 -19.16 26.30 2.58
CA PRO A 146 -19.93 26.38 3.80
C PRO A 146 -20.51 25.00 4.15
N GLY A 147 -20.57 24.70 5.44
CA GLY A 147 -21.36 23.59 5.97
C GLY A 147 -22.85 23.80 5.73
N GLN A 148 -23.59 22.69 5.73
CA GLN A 148 -25.00 22.66 5.40
C GLN A 148 -25.76 21.77 6.37
N ILE A 149 -27.07 21.94 6.48
CA ILE A 149 -27.94 21.02 7.20
C ILE A 149 -28.79 20.31 6.15
N SER A 150 -28.62 19.00 6.02
CA SER A 150 -29.36 18.19 5.04
C SER A 150 -29.73 16.84 5.66
N GLY A 151 -30.97 16.39 5.42
CA GLY A 151 -31.46 15.10 5.93
C GLY A 151 -31.43 14.96 7.46
N GLY A 152 -31.47 16.07 8.21
CA GLY A 152 -31.34 16.07 9.67
C GLY A 152 -29.89 16.03 10.19
N TYR A 153 -28.90 16.02 9.30
CA TYR A 153 -27.48 16.00 9.64
C TYR A 153 -26.83 17.35 9.39
N THR A 154 -25.97 17.76 10.32
CA THR A 154 -25.03 18.86 10.11
C THR A 154 -23.84 18.34 9.31
N MET A 155 -23.72 18.81 8.07
CA MET A 155 -22.70 18.47 7.10
C MET A 155 -21.61 19.54 7.11
N VAL A 156 -20.36 19.14 7.31
CA VAL A 156 -19.22 20.06 7.48
C VAL A 156 -18.08 19.67 6.55
N PRO A 157 -17.24 20.63 6.10
CA PRO A 157 -16.07 20.31 5.28
C PRO A 157 -15.11 19.39 6.03
N LEU A 158 -14.95 18.15 5.54
CA LEU A 158 -14.19 17.11 6.22
C LEU A 158 -12.75 17.53 6.50
N ARG A 159 -12.10 18.13 5.49
CA ARG A 159 -10.69 18.52 5.58
C ARG A 159 -10.47 19.54 6.70
N PHE A 160 -11.27 20.60 6.70
CA PHE A 160 -11.20 21.64 7.73
C PHE A 160 -11.32 21.06 9.13
N VAL A 161 -12.35 20.24 9.37
CA VAL A 161 -12.61 19.64 10.68
C VAL A 161 -11.42 18.81 11.15
N SER A 162 -10.93 17.93 10.28
CA SER A 162 -9.90 16.97 10.65
C SER A 162 -8.57 17.67 10.89
N GLU A 163 -8.19 18.62 10.01
CA GLU A 163 -6.97 19.41 10.17
C GLU A 163 -7.01 20.32 11.39
N ALA A 164 -8.16 20.93 11.69
CA ALA A 164 -8.32 21.73 12.90
C ALA A 164 -8.15 20.90 14.18
N LEU A 165 -8.47 19.61 14.15
CA LEU A 165 -8.29 18.67 15.26
C LEU A 165 -6.89 18.01 15.30
N GLY A 166 -5.96 18.47 14.45
CA GLY A 166 -4.58 17.97 14.39
C GLY A 166 -4.40 16.70 13.59
N SER A 167 -5.35 16.35 12.72
CA SER A 167 -5.25 15.21 11.81
C SER A 167 -4.84 15.66 10.41
N THR A 168 -4.45 14.72 9.57
CA THR A 168 -4.25 14.98 8.14
C THR A 168 -5.21 14.21 7.27
N VAL A 169 -5.49 14.75 6.09
CA VAL A 169 -6.51 14.24 5.20
C VAL A 169 -5.93 14.03 3.81
N THR A 170 -5.87 12.79 3.37
CA THR A 170 -5.47 12.43 2.01
C THR A 170 -6.63 11.79 1.26
N TRP A 171 -6.61 11.95 -0.07
CA TRP A 171 -7.56 11.31 -0.97
C TRP A 171 -6.86 10.18 -1.70
N ASP A 172 -7.39 8.97 -1.58
CA ASP A 172 -6.98 7.83 -2.39
C ASP A 172 -7.91 7.73 -3.61
N GLN A 173 -7.35 8.06 -4.77
CA GLN A 173 -8.08 8.05 -6.03
C GLN A 173 -8.41 6.63 -6.51
N ALA A 174 -7.54 5.65 -6.27
CA ALA A 174 -7.77 4.27 -6.71
C ALA A 174 -8.89 3.63 -5.87
N ALA A 175 -8.80 3.79 -4.55
CA ALA A 175 -9.77 3.25 -3.60
C ALA A 175 -11.05 4.10 -3.48
N HIS A 176 -11.14 5.26 -4.14
CA HIS A 176 -12.23 6.23 -4.00
C HIS A 176 -12.54 6.52 -2.52
N SER A 177 -11.48 6.78 -1.74
CA SER A 177 -11.58 6.91 -0.29
C SER A 177 -10.82 8.11 0.28
N VAL A 178 -11.27 8.59 1.43
CA VAL A 178 -10.58 9.59 2.24
C VAL A 178 -9.87 8.90 3.38
N GLN A 179 -8.59 9.21 3.58
CA GLN A 179 -7.80 8.74 4.72
C GLN A 179 -7.57 9.90 5.67
N ILE A 180 -7.99 9.75 6.92
CA ILE A 180 -7.76 10.69 8.00
C ILE A 180 -6.78 10.05 8.97
N SER A 181 -5.68 10.72 9.27
CA SER A 181 -4.68 10.21 10.22
C SER A 181 -4.44 11.22 11.33
N THR A 182 -4.71 10.84 12.58
CA THR A 182 -4.50 11.69 13.76
C THR A 182 -3.02 11.75 14.09
N MET A 183 -2.41 12.94 14.19
CA MET A 183 -0.97 13.03 14.42
C MET A 183 -0.55 12.60 15.84
N THR A 184 -0.46 11.30 16.07
CA THR A 184 0.24 10.70 17.21
C THR A 184 1.55 10.07 16.74
N PHE A 185 2.65 10.49 17.37
CA PHE A 185 4.00 10.01 17.07
C PHE A 185 4.28 8.76 17.92
N GLU A 186 3.61 7.66 17.59
CA GLU A 186 3.66 6.43 18.38
C GLU A 186 4.80 5.51 17.93
N THR A 187 5.11 5.54 16.63
CA THR A 187 6.09 4.65 15.99
C THR A 187 7.50 5.20 16.03
N SER A 188 8.47 4.31 16.24
CA SER A 188 9.90 4.58 16.20
C SER A 188 10.60 3.87 15.04
N ILE A 189 11.56 4.58 14.44
CA ILE A 189 12.54 4.00 13.55
C ILE A 189 13.47 3.08 14.35
N ARG A 190 13.53 1.81 13.97
CA ARG A 190 14.40 0.80 14.61
C ARG A 190 15.83 0.85 14.07
N TRP A 191 15.95 1.10 12.78
CA TRP A 191 17.22 1.19 12.08
C TRP A 191 17.14 2.31 11.05
N GLY A 192 18.22 3.07 10.88
CA GLY A 192 18.24 4.25 10.00
C GLY A 192 17.56 3.97 8.65
N VAL A 193 16.63 4.83 8.26
CA VAL A 193 15.79 4.63 7.06
C VAL A 193 15.67 5.92 6.27
N ASN A 194 15.77 5.83 4.95
CA ASN A 194 15.60 6.99 4.08
C ASN A 194 14.12 7.38 4.03
N LEU A 195 13.82 8.62 4.40
CA LEU A 195 12.59 9.31 4.05
C LEU A 195 12.69 9.73 2.58
N ARG A 196 11.67 9.39 1.79
CA ARG A 196 11.66 9.61 0.35
C ARG A 196 10.48 10.45 -0.12
N SER A 197 10.63 11.11 -1.27
CA SER A 197 9.55 11.84 -1.93
C SER A 197 8.55 10.94 -2.65
N SER A 198 8.92 9.70 -2.95
CA SER A 198 8.04 8.65 -3.48
C SER A 198 8.51 7.27 -3.04
N PRO A 199 7.61 6.26 -2.98
CA PRO A 199 8.00 4.85 -2.95
C PRO A 199 8.87 4.50 -4.17
N ASP A 200 9.77 3.53 -4.02
CA ASP A 200 10.47 2.97 -5.18
C ASP A 200 9.48 2.16 -6.03
N SER A 201 9.57 2.28 -7.35
CA SER A 201 8.70 1.55 -8.27
C SER A 201 9.09 0.06 -8.33
N GLY A 202 8.38 -0.81 -7.62
CA GLY A 202 8.49 -2.26 -7.76
C GLY A 202 8.00 -3.01 -6.52
N SER A 203 6.90 -3.76 -6.67
CA SER A 203 6.40 -4.72 -5.68
C SER A 203 7.24 -6.00 -5.58
N SER A 204 8.38 -6.09 -6.27
CA SER A 204 9.22 -7.29 -6.30
C SER A 204 10.68 -6.97 -6.04
N SER A 205 11.18 -7.48 -4.92
CA SER A 205 12.59 -7.47 -4.47
C SER A 205 13.13 -6.16 -3.88
N PRO A 206 13.26 -6.09 -2.56
CA PRO A 206 13.62 -4.87 -1.85
C PRO A 206 15.07 -4.90 -1.35
N ASP A 207 16.01 -4.63 -2.25
CA ASP A 207 17.41 -4.32 -1.88
C ASP A 207 17.98 -3.10 -2.63
N ALA A 208 17.16 -2.35 -3.35
CA ALA A 208 17.60 -1.10 -4.01
C ALA A 208 17.80 0.08 -3.03
N ALA A 209 17.52 -0.09 -1.73
CA ALA A 209 17.27 1.03 -0.83
C ALA A 209 17.91 0.95 0.56
N ALA A 210 18.71 -0.07 0.88
CA ALA A 210 19.56 -0.02 2.07
C ALA A 210 20.83 0.79 1.73
N PRO A 211 21.29 1.73 2.59
CA PRO A 211 22.61 2.30 2.42
C PRO A 211 23.62 1.14 2.47
N SER A 212 24.41 0.98 1.41
CA SER A 212 25.55 0.09 1.38
C SER A 212 26.52 0.52 2.50
N LEU A 213 26.41 -0.10 3.67
CA LEU A 213 27.40 0.04 4.73
C LEU A 213 28.55 -0.90 4.38
N THR A 214 29.63 -0.32 3.86
CA THR A 214 30.94 -0.95 3.89
C THR A 214 31.25 -1.41 5.31
N LYS A 215 31.54 -2.70 5.42
CA LYS A 215 31.94 -3.42 6.63
C LYS A 215 33.07 -2.65 7.33
N VAL A 216 32.79 -2.03 8.48
CA VAL A 216 33.61 -1.93 9.71
C VAL A 216 32.88 -0.96 10.66
N GLY A 217 32.63 -1.41 11.89
CA GLY A 217 31.88 -0.65 12.88
C GLY A 217 32.49 0.71 13.18
N ARG A 218 31.67 1.76 13.04
CA ARG A 218 31.67 3.03 13.78
C ARG A 218 30.41 3.79 13.38
N SER A 219 29.73 4.38 14.37
CA SER A 219 28.57 5.26 14.16
C SER A 219 28.87 6.30 13.07
N PRO A 220 27.93 6.60 12.15
CA PRO A 220 28.13 7.69 11.22
C PRO A 220 27.95 9.02 11.95
N VAL A 221 29.03 9.79 11.95
CA VAL A 221 29.09 11.20 12.31
C VAL A 221 28.33 12.00 11.25
N VAL A 222 27.65 13.05 11.72
CA VAL A 222 26.95 14.07 10.93
C VAL A 222 27.89 14.73 9.92
N GLY A 223 27.46 14.81 8.66
CA GLY A 223 28.00 15.73 7.66
C GLY A 223 28.70 15.05 6.47
N GLY A 224 28.05 15.07 5.32
CA GLY A 224 28.67 14.70 4.05
C GLY A 224 27.67 14.40 2.95
N SER A 225 27.38 15.41 2.12
CA SER A 225 26.66 15.27 0.85
C SER A 225 27.33 14.20 -0.02
N SER A 226 26.64 13.07 -0.23
CA SER A 226 27.02 12.05 -1.20
C SER A 226 26.00 12.09 -2.34
N THR A 227 26.42 12.72 -3.43
CA THR A 227 25.70 12.74 -4.70
C THR A 227 26.10 11.51 -5.51
N ASP A 228 25.27 10.47 -5.52
CA ASP A 228 25.39 9.39 -6.50
C ASP A 228 24.65 9.80 -7.79
N ALA A 229 25.45 9.99 -8.85
CA ALA A 229 25.00 10.39 -10.16
C ALA A 229 24.42 9.19 -10.94
N ARG A 230 23.12 8.95 -10.80
CA ARG A 230 22.20 8.36 -11.81
C ARG A 230 20.76 8.40 -11.29
N GLY A 231 19.98 9.39 -11.74
CA GLY A 231 18.57 9.60 -11.37
C GLY A 231 18.43 10.38 -10.06
N GLY A 232 17.85 11.58 -10.12
CA GLY A 232 17.78 12.51 -8.99
C GLY A 232 17.26 11.83 -7.72
N SER A 233 18.01 11.92 -6.63
CA SER A 233 17.73 11.17 -5.41
C SER A 233 16.33 11.51 -4.90
N ASN A 234 15.44 10.53 -4.91
CA ASN A 234 14.14 10.62 -4.25
C ASN A 234 14.27 10.61 -2.71
N ILE A 235 15.49 10.70 -2.16
CA ILE A 235 15.77 10.72 -0.73
C ILE A 235 15.71 12.17 -0.24
N LEU A 236 14.82 12.41 0.72
CA LEU A 236 14.64 13.69 1.40
C LEU A 236 15.58 13.80 2.61
N GLU A 237 15.64 12.75 3.43
CA GLU A 237 16.42 12.70 4.67
C GLU A 237 16.70 11.24 5.06
N LEU A 238 17.77 10.99 5.82
CA LEU A 238 17.96 9.75 6.56
C LEU A 238 17.41 9.92 7.99
N LEU A 239 16.30 9.25 8.31
CA LEU A 239 15.75 9.24 9.66
C LEU A 239 16.60 8.32 10.56
N PRO A 240 17.12 8.81 11.70
CA PRO A 240 17.96 7.99 12.59
C PRO A 240 17.13 7.01 13.41
N THR A 241 17.79 5.96 13.96
CA THR A 241 17.19 5.09 14.97
C THR A 241 16.64 5.92 16.14
N GLY A 242 15.44 5.57 16.60
CA GLY A 242 14.72 6.26 17.66
C GLY A 242 13.87 7.44 17.17
N ALA A 243 14.06 7.91 15.92
CA ALA A 243 13.23 8.96 15.35
C ALA A 243 11.75 8.57 15.44
N LYS A 244 10.95 9.52 15.91
CA LYS A 244 9.51 9.35 16.07
C LYS A 244 8.81 9.82 14.80
N ILE A 245 7.93 8.98 14.28
CA ILE A 245 7.16 9.26 13.07
C ILE A 245 5.68 9.02 13.33
N HIS A 246 4.87 9.72 12.57
CA HIS A 246 3.44 9.48 12.48
C HIS A 246 3.15 8.82 11.13
N VAL A 247 2.50 7.64 11.16
CA VAL A 247 2.10 6.95 9.93
C VAL A 247 0.83 7.59 9.39
N VAL A 248 0.92 8.20 8.22
CA VAL A 248 -0.22 8.83 7.53
C VAL A 248 -1.10 7.77 6.90
N ARG A 249 -0.49 6.78 6.24
CA ARG A 249 -1.18 5.59 5.73
C ARG A 249 -0.21 4.48 5.35
N GLU A 250 -0.74 3.27 5.26
CA GLU A 250 -0.10 2.13 4.60
C GLU A 250 -0.26 2.26 3.08
N VAL A 251 0.83 2.39 2.34
CA VAL A 251 0.78 2.44 0.87
C VAL A 251 0.60 1.04 0.30
N ASP A 252 1.42 0.10 0.78
CA ASP A 252 1.42 -1.33 0.43
C ASP A 252 2.13 -2.14 1.53
N ALA A 253 2.51 -3.38 1.25
CA ALA A 253 3.23 -4.26 2.18
C ALA A 253 4.61 -3.71 2.64
N PHE A 254 5.22 -2.82 1.85
CA PHE A 254 6.62 -2.39 2.00
C PHE A 254 6.79 -0.89 2.16
N TRP A 255 5.74 -0.09 1.97
CA TRP A 255 5.81 1.37 2.05
C TRP A 255 4.77 1.97 2.99
N LEU A 256 5.25 2.85 3.87
CA LEU A 256 4.43 3.74 4.68
C LEU A 256 4.58 5.16 4.16
N GLU A 257 3.47 5.88 4.02
CA GLU A 257 3.51 7.33 3.98
C GLU A 257 3.55 7.83 5.42
N VAL A 258 4.52 8.67 5.74
CA VAL A 258 4.79 9.11 7.11
C VAL A 258 4.99 10.62 7.15
N ARG A 259 4.77 11.16 8.34
CA ARG A 259 5.10 12.54 8.68
C ARG A 259 6.06 12.57 9.85
N THR A 260 7.10 13.38 9.74
CA THR A 260 8.11 13.61 10.79
C THR A 260 7.67 14.71 11.76
N GLN A 261 8.40 14.87 12.87
CA GLN A 261 8.07 15.87 13.91
C GLN A 261 8.20 17.32 13.42
N ASP A 262 9.05 17.57 12.43
CA ASP A 262 9.20 18.86 11.75
C ASP A 262 8.19 19.04 10.59
N ASN A 263 7.15 18.20 10.54
CA ASN A 263 6.03 18.27 9.61
C ASN A 263 6.40 17.95 8.13
N GLN A 264 7.58 17.38 7.88
CA GLN A 264 7.94 16.85 6.56
C GLN A 264 7.18 15.55 6.30
N THR A 265 6.55 15.44 5.12
CA THR A 265 5.85 14.22 4.68
C THR A 265 6.69 13.51 3.64
N GLY A 266 6.74 12.18 3.72
CA GLY A 266 7.43 11.35 2.75
C GLY A 266 7.13 9.87 2.95
N TYR A 267 7.95 9.02 2.35
CA TYR A 267 7.76 7.57 2.32
C TYR A 267 8.95 6.85 2.94
N ILE A 268 8.69 5.86 3.77
CA ILE A 268 9.72 4.99 4.36
C ILE A 268 9.36 3.52 4.13
N SER A 269 10.35 2.65 4.28
CA SER A 269 10.11 1.21 4.26
C SER A 269 9.29 0.75 5.48
N ALA A 270 8.22 -0.01 5.23
CA ALA A 270 7.34 -0.63 6.22
C ALA A 270 7.92 -1.93 6.83
N LYS A 271 9.09 -2.38 6.38
CA LYS A 271 9.66 -3.65 6.82
C LYS A 271 10.00 -3.61 8.32
N PRO A 272 9.82 -4.71 9.07
CA PRO A 272 10.07 -4.78 10.52
C PRO A 272 11.50 -4.41 10.97
N LYS A 273 12.48 -4.44 10.06
CA LYS A 273 13.85 -3.96 10.33
C LYS A 273 13.91 -2.44 10.58
N TYR A 274 13.10 -1.66 9.89
CA TYR A 274 13.24 -0.20 9.85
C TYR A 274 12.30 0.53 10.82
N THR A 275 11.14 -0.04 11.12
CA THR A 275 10.10 0.59 11.93
C THR A 275 9.48 -0.41 12.90
N ASP A 276 8.99 0.06 14.05
CA ASP A 276 8.17 -0.75 14.97
C ASP A 276 6.66 -0.70 14.66
N TYR A 277 6.25 0.01 13.61
CA TYR A 277 4.86 0.05 13.17
C TYR A 277 4.38 -1.33 12.75
N THR A 278 3.24 -1.73 13.29
CA THR A 278 2.54 -2.95 12.93
C THR A 278 1.04 -2.72 13.02
N SER A 279 0.29 -3.35 12.13
CA SER A 279 -1.16 -3.36 12.13
C SER A 279 -1.62 -4.71 11.54
N PRO A 280 -2.82 -5.20 11.88
CA PRO A 280 -3.35 -6.41 11.23
C PRO A 280 -3.37 -6.30 9.70
N SER A 281 -3.72 -5.13 9.14
CA SER A 281 -3.77 -4.94 7.69
C SER A 281 -2.39 -4.99 7.05
N LEU A 282 -1.39 -4.35 7.67
CA LEU A 282 -0.01 -4.40 7.18
C LEU A 282 0.55 -5.82 7.26
N THR A 283 0.32 -6.52 8.38
CA THR A 283 0.74 -7.91 8.55
C THR A 283 0.13 -8.80 7.48
N ASP A 284 -1.17 -8.68 7.20
CA ASP A 284 -1.84 -9.46 6.16
C ASP A 284 -1.18 -9.22 4.79
N LYS A 285 -1.00 -7.95 4.38
CA LYS A 285 -0.31 -7.57 3.13
C LYS A 285 1.11 -8.15 3.07
N GLN A 286 1.87 -8.06 4.15
CA GLN A 286 3.23 -8.57 4.23
C GLN A 286 3.29 -10.10 4.12
N THR A 287 2.36 -10.80 4.77
CA THR A 287 2.31 -12.27 4.72
C THR A 287 1.88 -12.78 3.34
N ASP A 288 0.97 -12.08 2.65
CA ASP A 288 0.57 -12.40 1.29
C ASP A 288 1.73 -12.25 0.30
N GLU A 289 2.46 -11.13 0.36
CA GLU A 289 3.64 -10.91 -0.48
C GLU A 289 4.77 -11.91 -0.14
N LEU A 290 4.93 -12.25 1.14
CA LEU A 290 5.93 -13.23 1.60
C LEU A 290 5.67 -14.63 1.03
N VAL A 291 4.42 -15.10 1.10
CA VAL A 291 4.02 -16.40 0.54
C VAL A 291 4.13 -16.38 -0.99
N THR A 292 3.61 -15.34 -1.63
CA THR A 292 3.67 -15.16 -3.10
C THR A 292 5.12 -15.20 -3.59
N TYR A 293 6.02 -14.50 -2.92
CA TYR A 293 7.44 -14.55 -3.23
C TYR A 293 8.04 -15.95 -3.05
N GLY A 294 7.71 -16.63 -1.95
CA GLY A 294 8.15 -18.01 -1.73
C GLY A 294 7.67 -18.99 -2.81
N GLU A 295 6.46 -18.78 -3.34
CA GLU A 295 5.88 -19.59 -4.42
C GLU A 295 6.60 -19.41 -5.77
N THR A 296 7.33 -18.30 -5.97
CA THR A 296 8.17 -18.13 -7.17
C THR A 296 9.29 -19.19 -7.27
N PHE A 297 9.61 -19.84 -6.15
CA PHE A 297 10.61 -20.91 -6.10
C PHE A 297 10.01 -22.32 -6.21
N LEU A 298 8.70 -22.49 -6.43
CA LEU A 298 8.10 -23.82 -6.57
C LEU A 298 8.85 -24.66 -7.61
N GLY A 299 9.22 -25.88 -7.21
CA GLY A 299 10.03 -26.81 -8.01
C GLY A 299 11.55 -26.62 -7.90
N ALA A 300 12.06 -25.57 -7.25
CA ALA A 300 13.49 -25.42 -7.01
C ALA A 300 14.04 -26.65 -6.26
N PRO A 301 15.13 -27.29 -6.74
CA PRO A 301 15.65 -28.52 -6.16
C PRO A 301 16.00 -28.40 -4.67
N TYR A 302 15.75 -29.47 -3.93
CA TYR A 302 16.26 -29.59 -2.57
C TYR A 302 17.71 -30.06 -2.58
N VAL A 303 18.60 -29.35 -1.88
CA VAL A 303 19.98 -29.76 -1.62
C VAL A 303 20.27 -29.54 -0.14
N PHE A 304 20.55 -30.62 0.59
CA PHE A 304 20.85 -30.52 2.01
C PHE A 304 22.09 -29.64 2.26
N GLY A 305 21.96 -28.62 3.12
CA GLY A 305 23.06 -27.70 3.39
C GLY A 305 23.25 -26.61 2.32
N ALA A 306 22.31 -26.43 1.38
CA ALA A 306 22.40 -25.40 0.34
C ALA A 306 22.74 -24.01 0.90
N SER A 307 23.65 -23.28 0.24
CA SER A 307 24.00 -21.92 0.67
C SER A 307 22.77 -21.01 0.63
N PRO A 308 22.56 -20.11 1.62
CA PRO A 308 21.48 -19.12 1.57
C PRO A 308 21.74 -18.01 0.54
N ASP A 309 22.95 -17.90 0.01
CA ASP A 309 23.36 -16.84 -0.93
C ASP A 309 23.00 -17.13 -2.39
N GLN A 310 22.13 -18.12 -2.64
CA GLN A 310 21.69 -18.52 -3.97
C GLN A 310 20.22 -18.97 -3.96
N THR A 311 19.63 -19.05 -5.15
CA THR A 311 18.21 -19.38 -5.35
C THR A 311 17.96 -20.53 -6.34
N SER A 312 19.01 -21.17 -6.85
CA SER A 312 18.91 -22.30 -7.78
C SER A 312 18.58 -23.62 -7.09
N SER A 313 18.77 -23.72 -5.77
CA SER A 313 18.42 -24.86 -4.94
C SER A 313 18.24 -24.42 -3.48
N PHE A 314 17.64 -25.23 -2.63
CA PHE A 314 17.46 -24.88 -1.23
C PHE A 314 17.51 -26.09 -0.30
N ASP A 315 17.82 -25.89 0.98
CA ASP A 315 17.28 -26.74 2.04
C ASP A 315 16.14 -26.00 2.75
N CYS A 316 15.48 -26.68 3.69
CA CYS A 316 14.33 -26.12 4.39
C CYS A 316 14.63 -24.75 5.02
N SER A 317 15.73 -24.66 5.74
CA SER A 317 16.12 -23.46 6.48
C SER A 317 16.71 -22.36 5.61
N SER A 318 17.44 -22.70 4.54
CA SER A 318 17.96 -21.70 3.59
C SER A 318 16.84 -21.10 2.75
N PHE A 319 15.81 -21.88 2.37
CA PHE A 319 14.60 -21.38 1.73
C PHE A 319 13.87 -20.36 2.61
N VAL A 320 13.56 -20.75 3.86
CA VAL A 320 12.86 -19.86 4.80
C VAL A 320 13.67 -18.59 5.06
N LYS A 321 14.98 -18.73 5.28
CA LYS A 321 15.89 -17.58 5.44
C LYS A 321 15.83 -16.64 4.24
N ARG A 322 15.88 -17.17 3.02
CA ARG A 322 15.83 -16.37 1.79
C ARG A 322 14.53 -15.58 1.68
N VAL A 323 13.40 -16.24 1.88
CA VAL A 323 12.06 -15.61 1.76
C VAL A 323 11.89 -14.45 2.75
N PHE A 324 12.28 -14.65 4.01
CA PHE A 324 12.17 -13.63 5.06
C PHE A 324 13.18 -12.49 4.90
N GLN A 325 14.41 -12.80 4.50
CA GLN A 325 15.45 -11.81 4.28
C GLN A 325 15.07 -10.88 3.13
N ASP A 326 14.64 -11.44 2.00
CA ASP A 326 14.30 -10.65 0.83
C ASP A 326 13.05 -9.83 1.11
N MET A 327 11.94 -10.43 1.55
CA MET A 327 10.68 -9.68 1.64
C MET A 327 10.62 -8.73 2.83
N LEU A 328 11.12 -9.13 3.99
CA LEU A 328 10.92 -8.40 5.25
C LEU A 328 12.21 -7.87 5.88
N ALA A 329 13.37 -8.07 5.23
CA ALA A 329 14.68 -7.74 5.79
C ALA A 329 14.91 -8.37 7.18
N ILE A 330 14.32 -9.54 7.41
CA ILE A 330 14.47 -10.33 8.63
C ILE A 330 15.57 -11.37 8.40
N ASP A 331 16.69 -11.18 9.08
CA ASP A 331 17.85 -12.05 8.96
C ASP A 331 17.72 -13.26 9.90
N LEU A 332 17.12 -14.35 9.40
CA LEU A 332 16.96 -15.58 10.16
C LEU A 332 18.28 -16.36 10.28
N PRO A 333 18.52 -17.09 11.39
CA PRO A 333 19.65 -18.02 11.50
C PRO A 333 19.69 -19.03 10.35
N ARG A 334 20.88 -19.56 10.03
CA ARG A 334 21.05 -20.48 8.90
C ARG A 334 20.30 -21.80 9.06
N VAL A 335 20.19 -22.33 10.28
CA VAL A 335 19.67 -23.68 10.54
C VAL A 335 18.32 -23.63 11.29
N SER A 336 17.45 -24.60 11.01
CA SER A 336 16.09 -24.67 11.55
C SER A 336 16.03 -24.69 13.09
N TYR A 337 16.96 -25.37 13.76
CA TYR A 337 17.02 -25.38 15.23
C TYR A 337 17.24 -24.00 15.86
N ASP A 338 18.02 -23.14 15.19
CA ASP A 338 18.24 -21.77 15.67
C ASP A 338 17.12 -20.83 15.24
N GLN A 339 16.55 -21.04 14.05
CA GLN A 339 15.33 -20.34 13.62
C GLN A 339 14.17 -20.57 14.61
N ALA A 340 14.07 -21.77 15.19
CA ALA A 340 13.08 -22.12 16.20
C ALA A 340 13.24 -21.40 17.54
N LYS A 341 14.26 -20.54 17.70
CA LYS A 341 14.47 -19.69 18.88
C LYS A 341 14.17 -18.21 18.60
N VAL A 342 13.80 -17.87 17.37
CA VAL A 342 13.51 -16.50 16.95
C VAL A 342 12.01 -16.24 17.03
N GLY A 343 11.65 -15.04 17.49
CA GLY A 343 10.25 -14.62 17.59
C GLY A 343 9.53 -15.20 18.80
N THR A 344 8.20 -15.13 18.76
CA THR A 344 7.32 -15.57 19.85
C THR A 344 6.79 -16.98 19.56
N GLU A 345 6.68 -17.83 20.58
CA GLU A 345 5.99 -19.11 20.45
C GLU A 345 4.51 -18.91 20.15
N VAL A 346 3.93 -19.74 19.28
CA VAL A 346 2.49 -19.69 18.99
C VAL A 346 1.89 -21.08 19.06
N GLY A 347 0.65 -21.16 19.57
CA GLY A 347 -0.14 -22.39 19.60
C GLY A 347 -0.60 -22.80 18.20
N LEU A 348 -0.94 -24.10 18.04
CA LEU A 348 -1.49 -24.62 16.78
C LEU A 348 -2.85 -24.00 16.42
N ASP A 349 -3.62 -23.62 17.43
CA ASP A 349 -4.92 -22.94 17.33
C ASP A 349 -4.78 -21.43 17.07
N GLU A 350 -3.56 -20.88 17.19
CA GLU A 350 -3.26 -19.47 16.97
C GLU A 350 -2.50 -19.22 15.67
N LEU A 351 -2.30 -20.26 14.85
CA LEU A 351 -1.55 -20.20 13.61
C LEU A 351 -2.14 -19.18 12.64
N ARG A 352 -1.25 -18.35 12.09
CA ARG A 352 -1.54 -17.36 11.06
C ARG A 352 -0.54 -17.49 9.93
N LYS A 353 -0.95 -17.06 8.73
CA LYS A 353 -0.08 -17.03 7.55
C LYS A 353 1.24 -16.33 7.90
N GLY A 354 2.36 -16.91 7.48
CA GLY A 354 3.71 -16.43 7.80
C GLY A 354 4.33 -17.02 9.06
N ASP A 355 3.59 -17.72 9.92
CA ASP A 355 4.19 -18.42 11.06
C ASP A 355 5.14 -19.54 10.58
N LEU A 356 6.27 -19.71 11.28
CA LEU A 356 7.24 -20.76 11.01
C LEU A 356 6.92 -22.00 11.85
N LEU A 357 6.71 -23.14 11.20
CA LEU A 357 6.44 -24.42 11.87
C LEU A 357 7.69 -25.29 11.82
N PHE A 358 8.04 -25.86 12.96
CA PHE A 358 9.25 -26.65 13.14
C PHE A 358 8.91 -28.10 13.44
N PHE A 359 9.68 -29.00 12.84
CA PHE A 359 9.39 -30.43 12.87
C PHE A 359 10.62 -31.27 13.19
N GLY A 360 10.38 -32.42 13.83
CA GLY A 360 11.37 -33.46 14.02
C GLY A 360 11.71 -34.13 12.69
N ALA A 361 13.00 -34.26 12.40
CA ALA A 361 13.51 -34.92 11.20
C ALA A 361 14.97 -35.32 11.40
N ARG A 362 15.42 -36.38 10.70
CA ARG A 362 16.83 -36.83 10.70
C ARG A 362 17.39 -37.05 12.11
N ASP A 363 16.60 -37.68 12.97
CA ASP A 363 16.91 -37.96 14.39
C ASP A 363 17.15 -36.70 15.25
N LEU A 364 16.76 -35.53 14.75
CA LEU A 364 16.78 -34.27 15.50
C LEU A 364 15.37 -33.93 15.98
N ASN A 365 15.29 -33.36 17.18
CA ASN A 365 14.04 -32.78 17.70
C ASN A 365 13.54 -31.65 16.79
N ILE A 366 14.45 -30.83 16.23
CA ILE A 366 14.13 -29.86 15.18
C ILE A 366 15.11 -30.09 14.03
N GLY A 367 14.62 -30.71 12.96
CA GLY A 367 15.39 -31.01 11.75
C GLY A 367 14.77 -30.44 10.47
N HIS A 368 13.58 -29.85 10.55
CA HIS A 368 12.86 -29.27 9.41
C HIS A 368 12.07 -28.04 9.81
N VAL A 369 11.84 -27.14 8.84
CA VAL A 369 11.05 -25.91 9.00
C VAL A 369 10.17 -25.69 7.76
N ALA A 370 8.98 -25.14 7.98
CA ALA A 370 8.07 -24.72 6.92
C ALA A 370 7.45 -23.36 7.24
N ILE A 371 7.03 -22.63 6.21
CA ILE A 371 6.18 -21.44 6.35
C ILE A 371 4.73 -21.92 6.31
N TYR A 372 3.92 -21.54 7.29
CA TYR A 372 2.48 -21.74 7.21
C TYR A 372 1.89 -20.73 6.24
N SER A 373 1.38 -21.21 5.10
CA SER A 373 0.87 -20.35 4.03
C SER A 373 -0.62 -20.03 4.17
N GLY A 374 -1.24 -20.36 5.30
CA GLY A 374 -2.69 -20.28 5.50
C GLY A 374 -3.40 -21.57 5.08
N ASP A 375 -4.70 -21.66 5.37
CA ASP A 375 -5.59 -22.73 4.89
C ASP A 375 -5.08 -24.17 5.12
N ASN A 376 -4.44 -24.42 6.27
CA ASN A 376 -3.82 -25.71 6.60
C ASN A 376 -2.75 -26.15 5.59
N GLN A 377 -2.03 -25.21 4.97
CA GLN A 377 -0.97 -25.46 3.99
C GLN A 377 0.40 -25.05 4.52
N LEU A 378 1.42 -25.78 4.08
CA LEU A 378 2.83 -25.56 4.35
C LEU A 378 3.55 -25.26 3.05
N LEU A 379 4.33 -24.17 3.01
CA LEU A 379 5.28 -23.87 1.95
C LEU A 379 6.70 -24.17 2.45
N HIS A 380 7.37 -25.14 1.81
CA HIS A 380 8.67 -25.64 2.28
C HIS A 380 9.45 -26.43 1.21
N THR A 381 10.60 -26.98 1.59
CA THR A 381 11.37 -27.96 0.81
C THR A 381 12.09 -28.94 1.75
N TYR A 382 12.01 -30.25 1.50
CA TYR A 382 12.53 -31.28 2.44
C TYR A 382 13.14 -32.52 1.79
N SER A 383 13.09 -32.64 0.46
CA SER A 383 13.50 -33.86 -0.24
C SER A 383 13.87 -33.56 -1.69
N GLU A 384 14.95 -34.19 -2.17
CA GLU A 384 15.44 -34.10 -3.55
C GLU A 384 14.36 -34.46 -4.57
N LYS A 385 13.44 -35.36 -4.20
CA LYS A 385 12.32 -35.77 -5.07
C LYS A 385 11.29 -34.65 -5.30
N TYR A 386 11.11 -33.77 -4.33
CA TYR A 386 9.95 -32.87 -4.28
C TYR A 386 10.31 -31.41 -4.51
N GLY A 387 11.55 -31.00 -4.17
CA GLY A 387 11.95 -29.59 -4.23
C GLY A 387 11.09 -28.70 -3.34
N VAL A 388 11.08 -27.40 -3.65
CA VAL A 388 10.16 -26.43 -3.04
C VAL A 388 8.73 -26.71 -3.50
N ARG A 389 7.81 -26.75 -2.54
CA ARG A 389 6.40 -27.05 -2.78
C ARG A 389 5.49 -26.51 -1.69
N THR A 390 4.21 -26.48 -2.03
CA THR A 390 3.12 -26.34 -1.07
C THR A 390 2.46 -27.70 -0.85
N GLU A 391 2.24 -28.08 0.41
CA GLU A 391 1.48 -29.28 0.76
C GLU A 391 0.69 -29.12 2.06
N ALA A 392 -0.34 -29.94 2.24
CA ALA A 392 -1.20 -29.87 3.41
C ALA A 392 -0.43 -30.18 4.70
N PHE A 393 -0.73 -29.43 5.75
CA PHE A 393 -0.35 -29.73 7.13
C PHE A 393 -1.14 -30.96 7.63
N SER A 394 -0.81 -32.11 7.06
CA SER A 394 -1.47 -33.39 7.25
C SER A 394 -1.05 -34.05 8.56
N ASP A 395 -1.71 -35.16 8.92
CA ASP A 395 -1.34 -35.97 10.10
C ASP A 395 0.12 -36.42 10.09
N TYR A 396 0.71 -36.61 8.90
CA TYR A 396 2.14 -36.91 8.76
C TYR A 396 3.02 -35.80 9.37
N TRP A 397 2.69 -34.54 9.08
CA TRP A 397 3.40 -33.38 9.59
C TRP A 397 3.02 -33.06 11.02
N LYS A 398 1.73 -33.17 11.39
CA LYS A 398 1.26 -32.94 12.76
C LYS A 398 1.94 -33.88 13.76
N LYS A 399 2.17 -35.15 13.40
CA LYS A 399 2.93 -36.10 14.25
C LYS A 399 4.39 -35.71 14.47
N ARG A 400 4.96 -34.89 13.59
CA ARG A 400 6.35 -34.41 13.67
C ARG A 400 6.46 -33.00 14.20
N PHE A 401 5.34 -32.30 14.37
CA PHE A 401 5.31 -30.93 14.83
C PHE A 401 5.92 -30.82 16.22
N VAL A 402 6.76 -29.81 16.42
CA VAL A 402 7.47 -29.57 17.68
C VAL A 402 7.08 -28.22 18.27
N THR A 403 7.18 -27.15 17.48
CA THR A 403 6.86 -25.78 17.90
C THR A 403 6.54 -24.92 16.68
N ALA A 404 5.84 -23.82 16.88
CA ALA A 404 5.70 -22.75 15.89
C ALA A 404 6.26 -21.43 16.43
N ARG A 405 6.72 -20.55 15.53
CA ARG A 405 7.23 -19.21 15.85
C ARG A 405 6.63 -18.15 14.96
N ARG A 406 6.21 -17.03 15.56
CA ARG A 406 5.85 -15.80 14.87
C ARG A 406 6.99 -14.80 14.97
N VAL A 407 7.48 -14.33 13.83
CA VAL A 407 8.73 -13.54 13.75
C VAL A 407 8.48 -12.03 13.60
N PHE A 408 7.30 -11.61 13.14
CA PHE A 408 6.93 -10.21 12.95
C PHE A 408 5.46 -9.96 13.27
#